data_AF-A0A5D2VW07-F1
#
_entry.id   AF-A0A5D2VW07-F1
#
_cell.length_a   1.000
_cell.length_b   1.000
_cell.length_c   1.000
_cell.angle_alpha   90.00
_cell.angle_beta   90.00
_cell.angle_gamma   90.00
#
_symmetry.space_group_name_H-M   'P 1'
#
loop_
_entity.id
_entity.type
_entity.pdbx_description
1 polymer ?
#
loop_
_entity_poly.entity_id
_entity_poly.type
_entity_poly.pdbx_seq_one_letter_code
_entity_poly.pdbx_strand_id
1 'polypeptide(L)' 'MLVTWLPVYYPSQLEKDDPKLYANNVRRLMASEGNLILSDIGLAEKRIYLATLNEDTT' A
#
# COMPACT_ATOMS: atom_id res chain seq x y z
N MET A 1 3.23 -19.68 13.24
CA MET A 1 3.22 -18.48 12.38
C MET A 1 2.17 -18.71 11.29
N LEU A 2 1.13 -17.90 11.22
CA LEU A 2 0.10 -18.02 10.18
C LEU A 2 0.58 -17.26 8.94
N VAL A 3 0.54 -17.92 7.78
CA VAL A 3 0.83 -17.28 6.48
C VAL A 3 -0.49 -16.81 5.90
N THR A 4 -0.59 -15.51 5.61
CA THR A 4 -1.75 -14.94 4.91
C THR A 4 -1.48 -14.97 3.42
N TRP A 5 -2.30 -15.70 2.68
CA TRP A 5 -2.26 -15.75 1.22
C TRP A 5 -3.19 -14.68 0.66
N LEU A 6 -2.64 -13.77 -0.14
CA LEU A 6 -3.41 -12.76 -0.85
C LEU A 6 -3.82 -13.29 -2.23
N PRO A 7 -4.94 -12.80 -2.80
CA PRO A 7 -5.42 -13.29 -4.08
C PRO A 7 -4.49 -12.94 -5.24
N VAL A 8 -4.53 -13.76 -6.29
CA VAL A 8 -3.83 -13.50 -7.55
C VAL A 8 -4.56 -12.40 -8.32
N TYR A 9 -3.82 -11.38 -8.76
CA TYR A 9 -4.36 -10.25 -9.51
C TYR A 9 -4.23 -10.44 -11.03
N TYR A 10 -5.31 -10.17 -11.77
CA TYR A 10 -5.32 -10.24 -13.23
C TYR A 10 -5.68 -8.87 -13.82
N PRO A 11 -4.71 -8.16 -14.45
CA PRO A 11 -4.97 -6.82 -14.98
C PRO A 11 -5.82 -6.85 -16.24
N SER A 12 -6.71 -5.87 -16.35
CA SER A 12 -7.42 -5.53 -17.58
C SER A 12 -6.48 -4.96 -18.65
N GLN A 13 -6.95 -4.84 -19.90
CA GLN A 13 -6.13 -4.24 -20.97
C GLN A 13 -5.76 -2.79 -20.65
N LEU A 14 -6.71 -2.00 -20.13
CA LEU A 14 -6.46 -0.61 -19.74
C LEU A 14 -5.34 -0.49 -18.70
N GLU A 15 -5.27 -1.42 -17.75
CA GLU A 15 -4.20 -1.45 -16.74
C GLU A 15 -2.86 -1.92 -17.29
N LYS A 16 -2.87 -2.80 -18.30
CA LYS A 16 -1.65 -3.16 -19.04
C LYS A 16 -1.10 -1.96 -19.80
N ASP A 17 -1.98 -1.08 -20.27
CA ASP A 17 -1.63 0.12 -21.02
C ASP A 17 -1.27 1.30 -20.08
N ASP A 18 -1.80 1.34 -18.84
CA ASP A 18 -1.47 2.34 -17.81
C ASP A 18 -0.88 1.70 -16.53
N PRO A 19 0.45 1.76 -16.34
CA PRO A 19 1.12 1.16 -15.18
C PRO A 19 0.77 1.85 -13.85
N LYS A 20 0.37 3.12 -13.85
CA LYS A 20 -0.05 3.82 -12.62
C LYS A 20 -1.41 3.33 -12.17
N LEU A 21 -2.33 3.14 -13.12
CA LEU A 21 -3.64 2.56 -12.86
C LEU A 21 -3.51 1.15 -12.28
N TYR A 22 -2.68 0.30 -12.90
CA TYR A 22 -2.37 -1.04 -12.40
C TYR A 22 -1.88 -1.00 -10.95
N ALA A 23 -0.86 -0.19 -10.67
CA ALA A 23 -0.29 -0.09 -9.32
C ALA A 23 -1.32 0.41 -8.29
N ASN A 24 -2.21 1.33 -8.68
CA ASN A 24 -3.29 1.81 -7.82
C ASN A 24 -4.27 0.69 -7.48
N ASN A 25 -4.75 -0.04 -8.49
CA ASN A 25 -5.75 -1.09 -8.29
C ASN A 25 -5.20 -2.26 -7.49
N VAL A 26 -3.97 -2.70 -7.77
CA VAL A 26 -3.28 -3.73 -6.96
C VAL A 26 -3.17 -3.28 -5.51
N ARG A 27 -2.72 -2.04 -5.27
CA ARG A 27 -2.59 -1.50 -3.91
C ARG A 27 -3.93 -1.52 -3.16
N ARG A 28 -5.02 -1.12 -3.82
CA ARG A 28 -6.36 -1.12 -3.24
C ARG A 28 -6.84 -2.53 -2.90
N LEU A 29 -6.61 -3.49 -3.80
CA LEU A 29 -6.98 -4.88 -3.55
C LEU A 29 -6.23 -5.44 -2.34
N MET A 30 -4.90 -5.29 -2.32
CA MET A 30 -4.07 -5.82 -1.22
C MET A 30 -4.46 -5.22 0.14
N ALA A 31 -4.85 -3.94 0.16
CA ALA A 31 -5.33 -3.31 1.39
C ALA A 31 -6.69 -3.85 1.84
N SER A 32 -7.63 -4.04 0.91
CA SER A 32 -8.93 -4.64 1.21
C SER A 32 -8.79 -6.08 1.75
N GLU A 33 -7.99 -6.90 1.08
CA GLU A 33 -7.81 -8.32 1.41
C GLU A 33 -6.97 -8.53 2.67
N GLY A 34 -6.00 -7.65 2.92
CA GLY A 34 -5.17 -7.65 4.11
C GLY A 34 -5.75 -6.88 5.30
N ASN A 35 -6.93 -6.28 5.17
CA ASN A 35 -7.52 -5.35 6.15
C ASN A 35 -6.54 -4.24 6.59
N LEU A 36 -5.85 -3.64 5.62
CA LEU A 36 -4.85 -2.59 5.83
C LEU A 36 -5.45 -1.21 5.54
N ILE A 37 -5.05 -0.21 6.32
CA ILE A 37 -5.40 1.18 6.07
C ILE A 37 -4.45 1.75 5.01
N LEU A 38 -5.02 2.23 3.90
CA LEU A 38 -4.25 2.96 2.90
C LEU A 38 -3.88 4.34 3.43
N SER A 39 -2.66 4.77 3.10
CA SER A 39 -2.17 6.09 3.43
C SER A 39 -1.74 6.79 2.15
N ASP A 40 -2.13 8.05 2.00
CA ASP A 40 -1.76 8.89 0.87
C ASP A 40 -0.31 9.37 0.96
N ILE A 41 0.34 9.20 2.12
CA ILE A 41 1.76 9.48 2.30
C ILE A 41 2.62 8.28 1.89
N GLY A 42 3.67 8.57 1.15
CA GLY A 42 4.66 7.57 0.77
C GLY A 42 5.48 7.08 1.96
N LEU A 43 6.32 6.07 1.70
CA LEU A 43 7.17 5.48 2.73
C LEU A 43 8.16 6.51 3.32
N ALA A 44 8.66 7.44 2.51
CA ALA A 44 9.61 8.45 2.94
C ALA A 44 8.93 9.45 3.90
N GLU A 45 7.77 9.97 3.52
CA GLU A 45 6.97 10.89 4.32
C GLU A 45 6.52 10.22 5.63
N LYS A 46 6.10 8.95 5.58
CA LYS A 46 5.76 8.17 6.78
C LYS A 46 6.96 8.03 7.72
N ARG A 47 8.17 7.80 7.19
CA ARG A 47 9.39 7.70 8.00
C ARG A 47 9.74 9.02 8.68
N ILE A 48 9.59 10.14 7.98
CA ILE A 48 9.81 11.48 8.56
C ILE A 48 8.81 11.74 9.68
N TYR A 49 7.51 11.51 9.43
CA TYR A 49 6.46 11.69 10.44
C TYR A 49 6.68 10.85 11.72
N LEU A 50 7.08 9.59 11.55
CA LEU A 50 7.39 8.72 12.69
C LEU A 50 8.66 9.15 13.43
N ALA A 51 9.67 9.66 12.72
CA ALA A 51 10.88 10.20 13.34
C ALA A 51 10.55 11.43 14.20
N THR A 52 9.75 12.36 13.68
CA THR A 52 9.34 13.56 14.43
C THR A 52 8.51 13.24 15.68
N LEU A 53 7.63 12.23 15.62
CA LEU A 53 6.85 11.83 16.80
C LEU A 53 7.67 11.17 17.92
N ASN A 54 8.74 10.45 17.57
CA ASN A 54 9.59 9.79 18.57
C ASN A 54 10.56 10.78 19.26
N GLU A 55 10.82 11.93 18.65
CA GLU A 55 11.62 13.00 19.25
C GLU A 55 10.81 13.79 20.31
N ASP A 56 9.49 13.88 20.19
CA ASP A 56 8.61 14.57 21.15
C ASP A 56 8.41 13.78 22.48
N THR A 57 8.88 12.54 22.57
CA THR A 57 8.71 11.66 23.76
C THR A 57 9.98 11.49 24.60
N THR A 58 11.05 12.25 24.33
CA THR A 58 12.31 12.26 25.11
C THR A 58 12.55 13.63 25.72
#